data_AF-A0A6V7WNN7-F1
#
_entry.id   AF-A0A6V7WNN7-F1
#
_cell.length_a   1.000
_cell.length_b   1.000
_cell.length_c   1.000
_cell.angle_alpha   90.00
_cell.angle_beta   90.00
_cell.angle_gamma   90.00
#
_symmetry.space_group_name_H-M   'P 1'
#
loop_
_entity.id
_entity.type
_entity.pdbx_description
1 polymer ?
#
loop_
_entity_poly.entity_id
_entity_poly.type
_entity_poly.pdbx_seq_one_letter_code
_entity_poly.pdbx_strand_id
1 'polypeptide(L)'
;MTETMLDCSDKVTESKVELVQLAKLAEQAERYDDMAESMKKVTEFGDELSNEERNLLSVAYKNVVGARRSSSRVLSSIEQKAEGEKKTKTKEYREKIESELRHISKGVLNLLDKFLIPKAGTPDSKVFYLKMKGDYYRYLAEISSGDELTDVVDKSQQSYQEAFGLNAANSSDLAWSYT
;
A
#
# COMPACT_ATOMS: atom_id res chain seq x y z
N MET A 1 -28.15 35.57 26.80
CA MET A 1 -26.85 35.90 26.18
C MET A 1 -25.84 34.97 26.85
N THR A 2 -25.79 33.71 26.38
CA THR A 2 -24.79 33.19 25.39
C THR A 2 -23.39 33.21 26.01
N GLU A 3 -22.94 32.07 26.55
CA GLU A 3 -22.04 31.10 25.88
C GLU A 3 -20.60 31.46 26.27
N THR A 4 -19.82 30.59 26.88
CA THR A 4 -19.15 29.48 26.21
C THR A 4 -18.95 28.27 27.13
N MET A 5 -19.50 27.14 26.70
CA MET A 5 -19.01 25.82 27.06
C MET A 5 -17.53 25.72 26.67
N LEU A 6 -16.69 25.18 27.56
CA LEU A 6 -15.42 24.60 27.13
C LEU A 6 -15.74 23.45 26.18
N ASP A 7 -15.56 23.69 24.88
CA ASP A 7 -15.43 22.64 23.88
C ASP A 7 -14.10 21.93 24.14
N CYS A 8 -14.15 20.84 24.90
CA CYS A 8 -13.03 19.93 25.06
C CYS A 8 -12.97 19.02 23.83
N SER A 9 -12.69 19.61 22.67
CA SER A 9 -12.27 18.92 21.45
C SER A 9 -10.84 19.30 21.13
N ASP A 10 -9.96 19.14 22.12
CA ASP A 10 -8.54 18.95 21.82
C ASP A 10 -8.43 17.62 21.08
N LYS A 11 -8.47 17.67 19.75
CA LYS A 11 -8.00 16.58 18.89
C LYS A 11 -6.55 16.34 19.27
N VAL A 12 -6.32 15.41 20.20
CA VAL A 12 -5.00 14.88 20.52
C VAL A 12 -4.36 14.52 19.19
N THR A 13 -3.39 15.33 18.78
CA THR A 13 -2.65 15.11 17.55
C THR A 13 -1.68 13.98 17.90
N GLU A 14 -2.06 12.74 17.61
CA GLU A 14 -1.25 11.54 17.89
C GLU A 14 0.17 11.77 17.37
N SER A 15 1.17 11.65 18.24
CA SER A 15 2.56 11.85 17.82
C SER A 15 3.02 10.70 16.91
N LYS A 16 4.01 10.97 16.05
CA LYS A 16 4.62 9.94 15.19
C LYS A 16 5.09 8.72 16.01
N VAL A 17 5.63 8.95 17.20
CA VAL A 17 6.14 7.90 18.11
C VAL A 17 5.00 7.01 18.62
N GLU A 18 3.89 7.59 19.07
CA GLU A 18 2.72 6.83 19.54
C GLU A 18 2.12 5.98 18.42
N LEU A 19 2.04 6.52 17.20
CA LEU A 19 1.53 5.77 16.04
C LEU A 19 2.42 4.58 15.68
N VAL A 20 3.75 4.72 15.76
CA VAL A 20 4.69 3.60 15.55
C VAL A 20 4.53 2.54 16.64
N GLN A 21 4.33 2.95 17.90
CA GLN A 21 4.05 2.02 18.99
C GLN A 21 2.73 1.28 18.77
N LEU A 22 1.68 1.99 18.35
CA LEU A 22 0.39 1.39 18.03
C LEU A 22 0.49 0.40 16.87
N ALA A 23 1.26 0.73 15.82
CA ALA A 23 1.51 -0.19 14.71
C ALA A 23 2.21 -1.49 15.18
N LYS A 24 3.18 -1.39 16.09
CA LYS A 24 3.85 -2.57 16.66
C LYS A 24 2.92 -3.43 17.52
N LEU A 25 2.03 -2.81 18.28
CA LEU A 25 1.00 -3.53 19.05
C LEU A 25 -0.01 -4.22 18.11
N ALA A 26 -0.43 -3.53 17.06
CA ALA A 26 -1.32 -4.08 16.04
C ALA A 26 -0.67 -5.24 15.28
N GLU A 27 0.63 -5.18 14.98
CA GLU A 27 1.40 -6.30 14.41
C GLU A 27 1.36 -7.54 15.32
N GLN A 28 1.65 -7.37 16.62
CA GLN A 28 1.62 -8.46 17.61
C GLN A 28 0.22 -9.07 17.77
N ALA A 29 -0.83 -8.27 17.56
CA ALA A 29 -2.22 -8.71 17.59
C ALA A 29 -2.75 -9.20 16.23
N GLU A 30 -1.90 -9.25 15.19
CA GLU A 30 -2.26 -9.58 13.80
C GLU A 30 -3.40 -8.70 13.22
N ARG A 31 -3.55 -7.49 13.76
CA ARG A 31 -4.53 -6.48 13.37
C ARG A 31 -3.94 -5.60 12.25
N TYR A 32 -3.64 -6.20 11.11
CA TYR A 32 -2.89 -5.52 10.04
C TYR A 32 -3.61 -4.31 9.42
N ASP A 33 -4.95 -4.27 9.46
CA ASP A 33 -5.71 -3.09 9.02
C ASP A 33 -5.45 -1.88 9.94
N ASP A 34 -5.45 -2.08 11.27
CA ASP A 34 -5.14 -1.04 12.25
C ASP A 34 -3.66 -0.61 12.17
N MET A 35 -2.77 -1.59 11.92
CA MET A 35 -1.36 -1.34 11.66
C MET A 35 -1.17 -0.45 10.42
N ALA A 36 -1.91 -0.73 9.33
CA ALA A 36 -1.84 0.03 8.10
C ALA A 36 -2.38 1.45 8.26
N GLU A 37 -3.45 1.64 9.04
CA GLU A 37 -3.96 2.97 9.38
C GLU A 37 -2.93 3.79 10.16
N SER A 38 -2.30 3.19 11.17
CA SER A 38 -1.27 3.86 11.97
C SER A 38 -0.06 4.25 11.10
N MET A 39 0.43 3.32 10.27
CA MET A 39 1.58 3.57 9.39
C MET A 39 1.26 4.54 8.24
N LYS A 40 0.01 4.62 7.80
CA LYS A 40 -0.45 5.67 6.88
C LYS A 40 -0.26 7.05 7.52
N LYS A 41 -0.76 7.24 8.75
CA LYS A 41 -0.60 8.51 9.48
C LYS A 41 0.88 8.85 9.65
N VAL A 42 1.72 7.89 10.08
CA VAL A 42 3.19 8.06 10.19
C VAL A 42 3.81 8.54 8.88
N THR A 43 3.36 8.00 7.73
CA THR A 43 3.85 8.41 6.41
C THR A 43 3.41 9.83 6.05
N GLU A 44 2.19 10.21 6.44
CA GLU A 44 1.61 11.52 6.16
C GLU A 44 2.19 12.67 7.01
N PHE A 45 2.91 12.38 8.11
CA PHE A 45 3.77 13.37 8.80
C PHE A 45 4.80 13.99 7.84
N GLY A 46 5.23 13.21 6.85
CA GLY A 46 6.03 13.71 5.76
C GLY A 46 7.53 13.78 6.03
N ASP A 47 8.04 13.15 7.06
CA ASP A 47 9.47 12.88 7.17
C ASP A 47 9.85 11.64 6.37
N GLU A 48 11.14 11.49 6.03
CA GLU A 48 11.64 10.22 5.50
C GLU A 48 11.44 9.12 6.55
N LEU A 49 10.93 7.96 6.11
CA LEU A 49 10.74 6.81 6.99
C LEU A 49 12.09 6.15 7.30
N SER A 50 12.32 5.85 8.58
CA SER A 50 13.42 5.01 9.00
C SER A 50 13.28 3.59 8.42
N ASN A 51 14.36 2.80 8.45
CA ASN A 51 14.30 1.41 7.99
C ASN A 51 13.26 0.58 8.76
N GLU A 52 13.11 0.82 10.06
CA GLU A 52 12.10 0.14 10.89
C GLU A 52 10.68 0.57 10.49
N GLU A 53 10.44 1.88 10.35
CA GLU A 53 9.13 2.41 9.94
C GLU A 53 8.74 1.92 8.54
N ARG A 54 9.70 1.87 7.60
CA ARG A 54 9.49 1.33 6.26
C ARG A 54 9.13 -0.16 6.29
N ASN A 55 9.79 -0.94 7.15
CA ASN A 55 9.46 -2.35 7.32
C ASN A 55 8.05 -2.53 7.87
N LEU A 56 7.67 -1.79 8.92
CA LEU A 56 6.32 -1.82 9.50
C LEU A 56 5.25 -1.49 8.45
N LEU A 57 5.44 -0.40 7.69
CA LEU A 57 4.53 -0.01 6.60
C LEU A 57 4.35 -1.15 5.59
N SER A 58 5.45 -1.82 5.23
CA SER A 58 5.46 -2.86 4.22
C SER A 58 4.79 -4.15 4.72
N VAL A 59 5.05 -4.55 5.96
CA VAL A 59 4.40 -5.69 6.62
C VAL A 59 2.90 -5.45 6.73
N ALA A 60 2.49 -4.27 7.17
CA ALA A 60 1.08 -3.91 7.33
C ALA A 60 0.32 -4.09 6.02
N TYR A 61 0.73 -3.37 4.97
CA TYR A 61 -0.01 -3.39 3.71
C TYR A 61 0.14 -4.71 2.94
N LYS A 62 1.29 -5.41 3.03
CA LYS A 62 1.45 -6.75 2.44
C LYS A 62 0.42 -7.72 3.00
N ASN A 63 0.19 -7.71 4.32
CA ASN A 63 -0.78 -8.59 4.95
C ASN A 63 -2.23 -8.18 4.62
N VAL A 64 -2.55 -6.88 4.72
CA VAL A 64 -3.87 -6.35 4.37
C VAL A 64 -4.26 -6.74 2.94
N VAL A 65 -3.40 -6.44 1.95
CA VAL A 65 -3.65 -6.77 0.55
C VAL A 65 -3.60 -8.27 0.29
N GLY A 66 -2.68 -8.99 0.92
CA GLY A 66 -2.56 -10.44 0.79
C GLY A 66 -3.85 -11.17 1.15
N ALA A 67 -4.50 -10.76 2.24
CA ALA A 67 -5.79 -11.30 2.66
C ALA A 67 -6.88 -11.06 1.60
N ARG A 68 -7.05 -9.83 1.11
CA ARG A 68 -8.08 -9.49 0.11
C ARG A 68 -7.84 -10.20 -1.22
N ARG A 69 -6.59 -10.28 -1.68
CA ARG A 69 -6.21 -11.03 -2.89
C ARG A 69 -6.52 -12.52 -2.77
N SER A 70 -6.24 -13.11 -1.62
CA SER A 70 -6.56 -14.52 -1.37
C SER A 70 -8.07 -14.75 -1.43
N SER A 71 -8.85 -13.92 -0.74
CA SER A 71 -10.32 -13.97 -0.74
C SER A 71 -10.91 -13.78 -2.14
N SER A 72 -10.43 -12.79 -2.90
CA SER A 72 -10.87 -12.55 -4.29
C SER A 72 -10.63 -13.78 -5.17
N ARG A 73 -9.43 -14.40 -5.13
CA ARG A 73 -9.14 -15.62 -5.90
C ARG A 73 -10.07 -16.79 -5.53
N VAL A 74 -10.34 -16.99 -4.25
CA VAL A 74 -11.25 -18.03 -3.78
C VAL A 74 -12.67 -17.78 -4.32
N LEU A 75 -13.17 -16.55 -4.22
CA LEU A 75 -14.49 -16.18 -4.70
C LEU A 75 -14.62 -16.31 -6.22
N SER A 76 -13.59 -15.92 -6.98
CA SER A 76 -13.55 -16.14 -8.44
C SER A 76 -13.68 -17.62 -8.81
N SER A 77 -12.99 -18.51 -8.09
CA SER A 77 -13.08 -19.97 -8.30
C SER A 77 -14.46 -20.53 -7.95
N ILE A 78 -15.09 -20.01 -6.89
CA ILE A 78 -16.45 -20.39 -6.50
C ILE A 78 -17.46 -19.90 -7.54
N GLU A 79 -17.34 -18.65 -8.00
CA GLU A 79 -18.25 -18.04 -8.98
C GLU A 79 -18.25 -18.81 -10.31
N GLN A 80 -17.07 -19.25 -10.78
CA GLN A 80 -16.94 -20.05 -12.01
C GLN A 80 -17.74 -21.35 -11.96
N LYS A 81 -17.92 -21.94 -10.78
CA LYS A 81 -18.63 -23.21 -10.57
C LYS A 81 -20.07 -23.03 -10.08
N ALA A 82 -20.48 -21.80 -9.78
CA ALA A 82 -21.81 -21.50 -9.27
C ALA A 82 -22.80 -21.23 -10.39
N GLU A 83 -24.07 -21.53 -10.15
CA GLU A 83 -25.19 -21.27 -11.06
C GLU A 83 -26.34 -20.56 -10.33
N GLY A 84 -27.27 -19.99 -11.11
CA GLY A 84 -28.45 -19.30 -10.59
C GLY A 84 -28.14 -18.24 -9.54
N GLU A 85 -28.95 -18.18 -8.48
CA GLU A 85 -28.85 -17.18 -7.41
C GLU A 85 -27.51 -17.23 -6.67
N LYS A 86 -26.92 -18.42 -6.50
CA LYS A 86 -25.60 -18.57 -5.85
C LYS A 86 -24.51 -17.86 -6.64
N LYS A 87 -24.58 -17.91 -7.98
CA LYS A 87 -23.62 -17.20 -8.84
C LYS A 87 -23.72 -15.70 -8.65
N THR A 88 -24.93 -15.15 -8.67
CA THR A 88 -25.17 -13.71 -8.44
C THR A 88 -24.64 -13.25 -7.09
N LYS A 89 -24.98 -13.94 -6.00
CA LYS A 89 -24.49 -13.61 -4.65
C LYS A 89 -22.98 -13.72 -4.51
N THR A 90 -22.36 -14.72 -5.15
CA THR A 90 -20.90 -14.88 -5.14
C THR A 90 -20.21 -13.75 -5.90
N LYS A 91 -20.77 -13.37 -7.05
CA LYS A 91 -20.28 -12.25 -7.86
C LYS A 91 -20.33 -10.93 -7.09
N GLU A 92 -21.47 -10.59 -6.50
CA GLU A 92 -21.63 -9.36 -5.70
C GLU A 92 -20.61 -9.29 -4.56
N TYR A 93 -20.41 -10.40 -3.86
CA TYR A 93 -19.45 -10.45 -2.77
C TYR A 93 -18.00 -10.39 -3.26
N ARG A 94 -17.66 -11.01 -4.40
CA ARG A 94 -16.35 -10.85 -5.04
C ARG A 94 -16.09 -9.39 -5.40
N GLU A 95 -17.03 -8.73 -6.04
CA GLU A 95 -16.92 -7.32 -6.46
C GLU A 95 -16.72 -6.38 -5.25
N LYS A 96 -17.35 -6.68 -4.10
CA LYS A 96 -17.08 -5.97 -2.84
C LYS A 96 -15.61 -6.09 -2.43
N ILE A 97 -15.06 -7.30 -2.39
CA ILE A 97 -13.65 -7.55 -2.01
C ILE A 97 -12.69 -6.91 -3.01
N GLU A 98 -13.00 -6.94 -4.30
CA GLU A 98 -12.20 -6.27 -5.33
C GLU A 98 -12.23 -4.75 -5.17
N SER A 99 -13.37 -4.16 -4.80
CA SER A 99 -13.46 -2.74 -4.47
C SER A 99 -12.60 -2.36 -3.26
N GLU A 100 -12.60 -3.18 -2.21
CA GLU A 100 -11.72 -2.99 -1.04
C GLU A 100 -10.24 -3.07 -1.44
N LEU A 101 -9.86 -4.10 -2.21
CA LEU A 101 -8.49 -4.25 -2.73
C LEU A 101 -8.07 -3.06 -3.60
N ARG A 102 -8.97 -2.57 -4.46
CA ARG A 102 -8.74 -1.39 -5.30
C ARG A 102 -8.51 -0.15 -4.45
N HIS A 103 -9.33 0.06 -3.42
CA HIS A 103 -9.21 1.19 -2.51
C HIS A 103 -7.88 1.17 -1.76
N ILE A 104 -7.53 0.04 -1.15
CA ILE A 104 -6.26 -0.12 -0.42
C ILE A 104 -5.08 0.12 -1.36
N SER A 105 -5.10 -0.48 -2.56
CA SER A 105 -3.99 -0.37 -3.50
C SER A 105 -3.79 1.06 -3.99
N LYS A 106 -4.88 1.78 -4.32
CA LYS A 106 -4.82 3.20 -4.68
C LYS A 106 -4.35 4.07 -3.52
N GLY A 107 -4.73 3.72 -2.28
CA GLY A 107 -4.24 4.37 -1.07
C GLY A 107 -2.71 4.28 -0.95
N VAL A 108 -2.14 3.09 -1.12
CA VAL A 108 -0.68 2.88 -1.07
C VAL A 108 0.04 3.58 -2.22
N LEU A 109 -0.49 3.51 -3.45
CA LEU A 109 0.07 4.24 -4.59
C LEU A 109 0.14 5.75 -4.32
N ASN A 110 -0.91 6.31 -3.72
CA ASN A 110 -0.92 7.71 -3.32
C ASN A 110 0.13 8.04 -2.23
N LEU A 111 0.36 7.14 -1.27
CA LEU A 111 1.43 7.31 -0.28
C LEU A 111 2.81 7.28 -0.94
N LEU A 112 3.02 6.35 -1.87
CA LEU A 112 4.26 6.21 -2.63
C LEU A 112 4.57 7.48 -3.43
N ASP A 113 3.59 7.97 -4.18
CA ASP A 113 3.78 9.12 -5.08
C ASP A 113 3.92 10.45 -4.34
N LYS A 114 3.20 10.65 -3.23
CA LYS A 114 3.20 11.94 -2.53
C LYS A 114 4.24 12.06 -1.42
N PHE A 115 4.55 10.97 -0.73
CA PHE A 115 5.32 11.02 0.51
C PHE A 115 6.61 10.22 0.45
N LEU A 116 6.59 9.01 -0.12
CA LEU A 116 7.72 8.08 0.02
C LEU A 116 8.77 8.23 -1.07
N ILE A 117 8.39 8.13 -2.35
CA ILE A 117 9.33 8.22 -3.48
C ILE A 117 10.00 9.60 -3.54
N PRO A 118 9.30 10.74 -3.37
CA PRO A 118 9.93 12.05 -3.40
C PRO A 118 10.90 12.31 -2.25
N LYS A 119 10.76 11.60 -1.12
CA LYS A 119 11.55 11.79 0.10
C LYS A 119 12.59 10.69 0.32
N ALA A 120 12.71 9.75 -0.62
CA ALA A 120 13.71 8.70 -0.58
C ALA A 120 15.11 9.32 -0.70
N GLY A 121 15.84 9.37 0.41
CA GLY A 121 17.16 9.98 0.50
C GLY A 121 18.28 9.11 -0.06
N THR A 122 18.03 7.80 -0.25
CA THR A 122 19.02 6.87 -0.79
C THR A 122 18.49 6.16 -2.04
N PRO A 123 19.40 5.74 -2.95
CA PRO A 123 18.98 4.96 -4.11
C PRO A 123 18.28 3.65 -3.73
N ASP A 124 18.73 2.99 -2.66
CA ASP A 124 18.13 1.75 -2.16
C ASP A 124 16.69 1.97 -1.66
N SER A 125 16.43 3.05 -0.92
CA SER A 125 15.07 3.36 -0.46
C SER A 125 14.16 3.70 -1.65
N LYS A 126 14.68 4.43 -2.64
CA LYS A 126 13.93 4.75 -3.86
C LYS A 126 13.59 3.50 -4.68
N VAL A 127 14.56 2.60 -4.88
CA VAL A 127 14.35 1.30 -5.53
C VAL A 127 13.30 0.47 -4.79
N PHE A 128 13.37 0.44 -3.46
CA PHE A 128 12.39 -0.26 -2.63
C PHE A 128 10.96 0.24 -2.90
N TYR A 129 10.76 1.56 -2.86
CA TYR A 129 9.44 2.16 -3.10
C TYR A 129 8.95 1.99 -4.54
N LEU A 130 9.83 2.05 -5.55
CA LEU A 130 9.45 1.81 -6.94
C LEU A 130 9.06 0.35 -7.20
N LYS A 131 9.76 -0.62 -6.59
CA LYS A 131 9.35 -2.03 -6.63
C LYS A 131 7.97 -2.22 -5.98
N MET A 132 7.76 -1.59 -4.82
CA MET A 132 6.47 -1.59 -4.14
C MET A 132 5.38 -0.99 -5.04
N LYS A 133 5.63 0.15 -5.70
CA LYS A 133 4.70 0.76 -6.68
C LYS A 133 4.33 -0.21 -7.80
N GLY A 134 5.31 -0.90 -8.37
CA GLY A 134 5.10 -1.95 -9.37
C GLY A 134 4.19 -3.08 -8.87
N ASP A 135 4.40 -3.55 -7.63
CA ASP A 135 3.58 -4.57 -7.00
C ASP A 135 2.11 -4.14 -6.85
N TYR A 136 1.85 -2.90 -6.42
CA TYR A 136 0.48 -2.42 -6.24
C TYR A 136 -0.27 -2.20 -7.56
N TYR A 137 0.40 -1.74 -8.61
CA TYR A 137 -0.19 -1.74 -9.95
C TYR A 137 -0.46 -3.16 -10.46
N ARG A 138 0.45 -4.11 -10.20
CA ARG A 138 0.24 -5.52 -10.54
C ARG A 138 -0.97 -6.10 -9.80
N TYR A 139 -1.19 -5.75 -8.52
CA TYR A 139 -2.38 -6.16 -7.78
C TYR A 139 -3.67 -5.55 -8.34
N LEU A 140 -3.62 -4.30 -8.83
CA LEU A 140 -4.75 -3.68 -9.53
C LEU A 140 -5.03 -4.39 -10.86
N ALA A 141 -4.00 -4.84 -11.59
CA ALA A 141 -4.16 -5.60 -12.83
C ALA A 141 -4.95 -6.90 -12.61
N GLU A 142 -4.76 -7.58 -11.49
CA GLU A 142 -5.48 -8.83 -11.15
C GLU A 142 -7.01 -8.66 -11.08
N ILE A 143 -7.50 -7.43 -10.86
CA ILE A 143 -8.92 -7.11 -10.69
C ILE A 143 -9.43 -6.08 -11.70
N SER A 144 -8.67 -5.78 -12.74
CA SER A 144 -9.02 -4.79 -13.76
C SER A 144 -9.32 -5.47 -15.09
N SER A 145 -10.06 -4.80 -15.96
CA SER A 145 -10.40 -5.28 -17.30
C SER A 145 -10.45 -4.13 -18.30
N GLY A 146 -10.43 -4.46 -19.60
CA GLY A 146 -10.44 -3.45 -20.67
C GLY A 146 -9.29 -2.47 -20.58
N ASP A 147 -9.56 -1.19 -20.82
CA ASP A 147 -8.55 -0.13 -20.85
C ASP A 147 -7.86 0.08 -19.48
N GLU A 148 -8.58 -0.12 -18.37
CA GLU A 148 -7.98 -0.02 -17.03
C GLU A 148 -6.88 -1.08 -16.84
N LEU A 149 -7.07 -2.29 -17.37
CA LEU A 149 -6.06 -3.36 -17.30
C LEU A 149 -4.79 -2.97 -18.05
N THR A 150 -4.90 -2.44 -19.26
CA THR A 150 -3.74 -2.00 -20.04
C THR A 150 -2.97 -0.90 -19.31
N ASP A 151 -3.68 0.11 -18.79
CA ASP A 151 -3.06 1.22 -18.05
C ASP A 151 -2.30 0.75 -16.80
N VAL A 152 -2.89 -0.13 -15.98
CA VAL A 152 -2.21 -0.61 -14.77
C VAL A 152 -1.06 -1.57 -15.07
N VAL A 153 -1.12 -2.34 -16.16
CA VAL A 153 0.00 -3.19 -16.60
C VAL A 153 1.18 -2.32 -17.04
N ASP A 154 0.94 -1.30 -17.86
CA ASP A 154 1.97 -0.38 -18.32
C ASP A 154 2.64 0.35 -17.15
N LYS A 155 1.83 0.85 -16.20
CA LYS A 155 2.34 1.51 -14.99
C LYS A 155 3.13 0.58 -14.07
N SER A 156 2.71 -0.68 -13.96
CA SER A 156 3.46 -1.70 -13.22
C SER A 156 4.83 -1.93 -13.86
N GLN A 157 4.86 -2.14 -15.17
CA GLN A 157 6.09 -2.35 -15.93
C GLN A 157 7.03 -1.15 -15.84
N GLN A 158 6.52 0.07 -16.03
CA GLN A 158 7.30 1.30 -15.93
C GLN A 158 7.95 1.43 -14.55
N SER A 159 7.21 1.15 -13.47
CA SER A 159 7.72 1.25 -12.10
C SER A 159 8.87 0.26 -11.84
N TYR A 160 8.77 -0.98 -12.33
CA TYR A 160 9.86 -1.95 -12.21
C TYR A 160 11.06 -1.60 -13.11
N GLN A 161 10.84 -1.07 -14.31
CA GLN A 161 11.91 -0.62 -15.20
C GLN A 161 12.70 0.53 -14.59
N GLU A 162 12.02 1.52 -13.98
CA GLU A 162 12.66 2.62 -13.26
C GLU A 162 13.49 2.08 -12.08
N ALA A 163 12.92 1.15 -11.30
CA ALA A 163 13.65 0.52 -10.20
C ALA A 163 14.89 -0.26 -10.69
N PHE A 164 14.81 -0.95 -11.82
CA PHE A 164 15.93 -1.69 -12.39
C PHE A 164 17.03 -0.75 -12.91
N GLY A 165 16.65 0.32 -13.61
CA GLY A 165 17.57 1.33 -14.11
C GLY A 165 18.40 1.99 -13.00
N LEU A 166 17.76 2.32 -11.87
CA LEU A 166 18.46 2.87 -10.71
C LEU A 166 19.45 1.88 -10.09
N ASN A 167 19.08 0.60 -9.95
CA ASN A 167 20.00 -0.42 -9.43
C ASN A 167 21.24 -0.59 -10.32
N ALA A 168 21.05 -0.58 -11.64
CA ALA A 168 22.14 -0.70 -12.60
C ALA A 168 23.11 0.50 -12.52
N ALA A 169 22.58 1.72 -12.44
CA ALA A 169 23.37 2.95 -12.31
C ALA A 169 24.21 2.97 -11.01
N ASN A 170 23.60 2.61 -9.87
CA ASN A 170 24.34 2.54 -8.60
C ASN A 170 25.47 1.52 -8.63
N SER A 171 25.24 0.38 -9.30
CA SER A 171 26.25 -0.67 -9.44
C SER A 171 27.41 -0.23 -10.35
N SER A 172 27.14 0.61 -11.36
CA SER A 172 28.18 1.18 -12.22
C SER A 172 28.96 2.32 -11.57
N ASP A 173 28.33 3.16 -10.75
CA ASP A 173 29.01 4.28 -10.06
C ASP A 173 30.01 3.79 -9.00
N LEU A 174 29.71 2.64 -8.36
CA LEU A 174 30.66 1.92 -7.51
C LEU A 174 31.82 1.31 -8.29
N ALA A 175 31.67 1.04 -9.59
CA ALA A 175 32.75 0.50 -10.41
C ALA A 175 33.71 1.59 -10.91
N TRP A 176 33.20 2.80 -11.19
CA TRP A 176 34.01 3.95 -11.64
C TRP A 176 34.73 4.69 -10.51
N SER A 177 34.28 4.57 -9.26
CA SER A 177 34.95 5.19 -8.09
C SER A 177 36.20 4.43 -7.62
N TYR A 178 36.52 3.28 -8.23
CA TYR A 178 37.66 2.43 -7.91
C TYR A 178 38.69 2.28 -9.04
N THR A 179 38.58 3.06 -10.12
CA THR A 179 39.55 3.13 -11.24
C THR A 179 40.11 4.52 -11.38
#